data_AF-A0A351FCA1-F1
#
_entry.id   AF-A0A351FCA1-F1
#
_cell.length_a   1.000
_cell.length_b   1.000
_cell.length_c   1.000
_cell.angle_alpha   90.00
_cell.angle_beta   90.00
_cell.angle_gamma   90.00
#
_symmetry.space_group_name_H-M   'P 1'
#
loop_
_entity.id
_entity.type
_entity.pdbx_description
1 polymer ?
#
loop_
_entity_poly.entity_id
_entity_poly.type
_entity_poly.pdbx_seq_one_letter_code
_entity_poly.pdbx_strand_id
1 'polypeptide(L)'
;MLESQLELEFSPDKSTAGYRLHELSVLNWGTFHGQVYSMSPDGRTAMITGRNGSGKSTIVDALLTLLVPNRLRNYNVASSQAGSRERNERDYVLGAYSEIHDATTGQGRKETLRKPGESYTVLLAHFYNEAYKTDVSVAQVLWCLPSGKVEKVYLVEKRKLTVEGDFNELGDVDNIRRIIKERDFATFDSFTAYHKKFESMLFMDADLGNRSPMSIFNQAVCIKDVKDLTQFIREHMLDDGGSKEKLVALQERFDDLRSTHRRIETAAYQLEQLEEITTNHHSFQKNSLERDRAEEIYRATEPFFAQSELDRRIEWIDELKHQEEAERARLKTARIEIDRLRDKLNHLERALSDSDENRRLEQVGAEMDRLRDKREVVTKRAATFERHLGSWEKGAVVKAEDDFLAMRRQLDSQLPRLEAKLLELDEKIP
;
A
#
# COMPACT_ATOMS: atom_id res chain seq x y z
N MET A 1 -56.74 -49.47 9.59
CA MET A 1 -56.60 -49.53 11.06
C MET A 1 -55.55 -48.51 11.46
N LEU A 2 -55.98 -47.36 11.97
CA LEU A 2 -55.13 -46.38 12.63
C LEU A 2 -56.00 -45.84 13.77
N GLU A 3 -55.96 -46.58 14.87
CA GLU A 3 -56.64 -46.26 16.11
C GLU A 3 -55.59 -46.12 17.21
N SER A 4 -55.75 -45.06 18.02
CA SER A 4 -55.07 -44.76 19.29
C SER A 4 -53.59 -44.35 19.18
N GLN A 5 -53.09 -43.33 19.87
CA GLN A 5 -53.46 -42.85 21.21
C GLN A 5 -53.39 -41.32 21.27
N LEU A 6 -54.53 -40.67 21.52
CA LEU A 6 -54.56 -39.38 22.20
C LEU A 6 -54.27 -39.69 23.67
N GLU A 7 -52.99 -39.64 24.06
CA GLU A 7 -52.64 -39.46 25.47
C GLU A 7 -53.12 -38.06 25.87
N LEU A 8 -54.26 -38.03 26.57
CA LEU A 8 -54.66 -36.89 27.38
C LEU A 8 -53.59 -36.71 28.46
N GLU A 9 -52.56 -35.93 28.16
CA GLU A 9 -51.73 -35.30 29.19
C GLU A 9 -52.68 -34.51 30.09
N PHE A 10 -52.96 -35.06 31.27
CA PHE A 10 -53.49 -34.30 32.39
C PHE A 10 -52.42 -33.29 32.80
N SER A 11 -52.29 -32.21 32.03
CA SER A 11 -51.55 -31.04 32.46
C SER A 11 -52.16 -30.62 33.79
N PRO A 12 -51.40 -30.61 34.91
CA PRO A 12 -51.90 -30.03 36.15
C PRO A 12 -52.38 -28.62 35.84
N ASP A 13 -53.47 -28.23 36.49
CA ASP A 13 -54.14 -26.94 36.31
C ASP A 13 -53.08 -25.83 36.33
N LYS A 14 -52.75 -25.28 35.15
CA LYS A 14 -51.62 -24.33 35.00
C LYS A 14 -51.83 -23.05 35.82
N SER A 15 -53.03 -22.86 36.37
CA SER A 15 -53.38 -21.79 37.30
C SER A 15 -52.67 -21.88 38.65
N THR A 16 -52.19 -23.06 39.07
CA THR A 16 -51.49 -23.27 40.36
C THR A 16 -49.99 -23.60 40.21
N ALA A 17 -49.48 -23.62 38.98
CA ALA A 17 -48.07 -23.83 38.72
C ALA A 17 -47.19 -22.70 39.29
N GLY A 18 -46.04 -23.09 39.88
CA GLY A 18 -45.04 -22.17 40.44
C GLY A 18 -44.92 -22.29 41.96
N TYR A 19 -43.78 -21.85 42.50
CA TYR A 19 -43.58 -21.82 43.94
C TYR A 19 -44.27 -20.61 44.56
N ARG A 20 -45.14 -20.86 45.54
CA ARG A 20 -45.92 -19.83 46.21
C ARG A 20 -45.66 -19.86 47.70
N LEU A 21 -45.74 -18.70 48.36
CA LEU A 21 -45.58 -18.62 49.81
C LEU A 21 -46.80 -19.26 50.49
N HIS A 22 -46.58 -20.35 51.21
CA HIS A 22 -47.62 -21.03 52.00
C HIS A 22 -47.58 -20.64 53.46
N GLU A 23 -46.38 -20.46 54.03
CA GLU A 23 -46.22 -20.12 55.44
C GLU A 23 -45.01 -19.18 55.63
N LEU A 24 -45.16 -18.14 56.45
CA LEU A 24 -44.06 -17.31 56.93
C LEU A 24 -44.11 -17.30 58.45
N SER A 25 -43.06 -17.79 59.08
CA SER A 25 -42.94 -17.94 60.52
C SER A 25 -41.77 -17.10 61.03
N VAL A 26 -42.01 -16.35 62.11
CA VAL A 26 -41.04 -15.45 62.72
C VAL A 26 -40.95 -15.71 64.22
N LEU A 27 -39.71 -15.77 64.71
CA LEU A 27 -39.38 -15.84 66.12
C LEU A 27 -38.42 -14.69 66.44
N ASN A 28 -38.72 -13.95 67.51
CA ASN A 28 -37.87 -12.88 68.01
C ASN A 28 -37.48 -11.82 66.95
N TRP A 29 -38.44 -11.29 66.19
CA TRP A 29 -38.21 -10.30 65.14
C TRP A 29 -38.99 -9.00 65.38
N GLY A 30 -38.29 -7.87 65.46
CA GLY A 30 -38.92 -6.59 65.82
C GLY A 30 -39.67 -6.68 67.14
N THR A 31 -40.96 -6.33 67.13
CA THR A 31 -41.84 -6.43 68.32
C THR A 31 -42.33 -7.85 68.61
N PHE A 32 -42.16 -8.82 67.71
CA PHE A 32 -42.49 -10.22 67.98
C PHE A 32 -41.42 -10.80 68.93
N HIS A 33 -41.85 -11.36 70.07
CA HIS A 33 -40.94 -11.77 71.14
C HIS A 33 -41.42 -13.03 71.86
N GLY A 34 -40.51 -13.95 72.15
CA GLY A 34 -40.71 -15.09 73.03
C GLY A 34 -41.61 -16.22 72.51
N GLN A 35 -42.31 -16.01 71.39
CA GLN A 35 -43.20 -16.99 70.77
C GLN A 35 -43.02 -16.99 69.25
N VAL A 36 -43.39 -18.11 68.62
CA VAL A 36 -43.43 -18.25 67.16
C VAL A 36 -44.72 -17.64 66.66
N TYR A 37 -44.61 -16.71 65.71
CA TYR A 37 -45.76 -16.13 65.02
C TYR A 37 -45.71 -16.58 63.56
N SER A 38 -46.78 -17.20 63.08
CA SER A 38 -46.90 -17.65 61.69
C SER A 38 -48.04 -16.95 60.97
N MET A 39 -47.83 -16.70 59.67
CA MET A 39 -48.90 -16.36 58.73
C MET A 39 -48.94 -17.42 57.64
N SER A 40 -50.14 -17.88 57.29
CA SER A 40 -50.34 -18.92 56.29
C SER A 40 -51.18 -18.40 55.12
N PRO A 41 -50.56 -17.78 54.10
CA PRO A 41 -51.27 -17.37 52.88
C PRO A 41 -51.75 -18.56 52.04
N ASP A 42 -51.25 -19.77 52.28
CA ASP A 42 -51.59 -21.00 51.56
C ASP A 42 -51.53 -20.84 50.03
N GLY A 43 -50.51 -20.12 49.54
CA GLY A 43 -50.31 -19.88 48.11
C GLY A 43 -51.33 -18.93 47.46
N ARG A 44 -52.12 -18.21 48.28
CA ARG A 44 -53.16 -17.26 47.84
C ARG A 44 -52.84 -15.83 48.29
N THR A 45 -53.69 -14.89 47.89
CA THR A 45 -53.60 -13.50 48.32
C THR A 45 -53.98 -13.38 49.80
N ALA A 46 -53.08 -12.83 50.62
CA ALA A 46 -53.33 -12.53 52.02
C ALA A 46 -53.36 -11.01 52.26
N MET A 47 -54.28 -10.55 53.13
CA MET A 47 -54.39 -9.16 53.53
C MET A 47 -54.04 -9.02 55.02
N ILE A 48 -52.99 -8.27 55.32
CA ILE A 48 -52.55 -8.00 56.70
C ILE A 48 -53.21 -6.70 57.18
N THR A 49 -54.13 -6.81 58.13
CA THR A 49 -54.83 -5.66 58.72
C THR A 49 -54.46 -5.49 60.20
N GLY A 50 -54.70 -4.30 60.76
CA GLY A 50 -54.38 -4.00 62.15
C GLY A 50 -54.15 -2.51 62.38
N ARG A 51 -54.03 -2.10 63.64
CA ARG A 51 -53.76 -0.69 64.01
C ARG A 51 -52.35 -0.27 63.61
N ASN A 52 -52.09 1.03 63.49
CA ASN A 52 -50.72 1.53 63.32
C ASN A 52 -49.85 1.10 64.51
N GLY A 53 -48.63 0.64 64.24
CA GLY A 53 -47.73 0.08 65.25
C GLY A 53 -47.95 -1.39 65.61
N SER A 54 -48.93 -2.08 65.02
CA SER A 54 -49.21 -3.50 65.33
C SER A 54 -48.23 -4.52 64.70
N GLY A 55 -47.13 -4.07 64.10
CA GLY A 55 -46.13 -4.96 63.48
C GLY A 55 -46.41 -5.41 62.04
N LYS A 56 -47.39 -4.82 61.34
CA LYS A 56 -47.71 -5.18 59.94
C LYS A 56 -46.49 -5.07 59.01
N SER A 57 -45.84 -3.90 59.02
CA SER A 57 -44.61 -3.66 58.26
C SER A 57 -43.47 -4.57 58.71
N THR A 58 -43.43 -4.93 60.01
CA THR A 58 -42.40 -5.82 60.58
C THR A 58 -42.45 -7.22 60.00
N ILE A 59 -43.65 -7.76 59.72
CA ILE A 59 -43.81 -9.05 59.03
C ILE A 59 -43.34 -8.95 57.57
N VAL A 60 -43.69 -7.86 56.87
CA VAL A 60 -43.23 -7.66 55.49
C VAL A 60 -41.71 -7.47 55.43
N ASP A 61 -41.13 -6.75 56.39
CA ASP A 61 -39.69 -6.58 56.56
C ASP A 61 -38.99 -7.93 56.83
N ALA A 62 -39.64 -8.88 57.53
CA ALA A 62 -39.12 -10.24 57.70
C ALA A 62 -39.00 -10.97 56.37
N LEU A 63 -40.03 -10.88 55.52
CA LEU A 63 -40.02 -11.48 54.19
C LEU A 63 -38.96 -10.80 53.28
N LEU A 64 -38.84 -9.47 53.33
CA LEU A 64 -37.74 -8.74 52.65
C LEU A 64 -36.37 -9.20 53.13
N THR A 65 -36.22 -9.47 54.43
CA THR A 65 -34.98 -9.96 55.03
C THR A 65 -34.63 -11.35 54.50
N LEU A 66 -35.62 -12.21 54.25
CA LEU A 66 -35.40 -13.52 53.64
C LEU A 66 -34.96 -13.44 52.18
N LEU A 67 -35.53 -12.53 51.40
CA LEU A 67 -35.49 -12.58 49.94
C LEU A 67 -34.50 -11.62 49.27
N VAL A 68 -34.23 -10.46 49.86
CA VAL A 68 -33.46 -9.38 49.21
C VAL A 68 -32.07 -9.29 49.85
N PRO A 69 -30.97 -8.93 49.17
CA PRO A 69 -29.65 -8.74 49.81
C PRO A 69 -29.58 -7.47 50.69
N ASN A 70 -28.85 -7.54 51.81
CA ASN A 70 -28.69 -6.44 52.79
C ASN A 70 -28.40 -5.06 52.19
N ARG A 71 -27.59 -4.97 51.12
CA ARG A 71 -27.19 -3.68 50.51
C ARG A 71 -28.36 -2.94 49.84
N LEU A 72 -29.33 -3.70 49.33
CA LEU A 72 -30.49 -3.16 48.60
C LEU A 72 -31.71 -2.98 49.50
N ARG A 73 -31.71 -3.54 50.72
CA ARG A 73 -32.82 -3.45 51.66
C ARG A 73 -32.93 -2.04 52.26
N ASN A 74 -34.14 -1.51 52.23
CA ASN A 74 -34.54 -0.38 53.05
C ASN A 74 -35.71 -0.84 53.93
N TYR A 75 -35.51 -0.85 55.25
CA TYR A 75 -36.56 -1.25 56.20
C TYR A 75 -37.53 -0.10 56.46
N ASN A 76 -38.79 -0.44 56.71
CA ASN A 76 -39.84 0.48 57.17
C ASN A 76 -40.13 1.70 56.26
N VAL A 77 -39.77 1.62 54.98
CA VAL A 77 -39.88 2.73 54.02
C VAL A 77 -41.32 3.21 53.87
N ALA A 78 -42.30 2.32 54.00
CA ALA A 78 -43.72 2.67 53.89
C ALA A 78 -44.18 3.69 54.96
N SER A 79 -43.58 3.71 56.15
CA SER A 79 -43.94 4.65 57.21
C SER A 79 -42.97 5.82 57.42
N SER A 80 -41.70 5.72 57.01
CA SER A 80 -40.69 6.77 57.25
C SER A 80 -40.71 7.88 56.20
N GLN A 81 -40.51 9.14 56.59
CA GLN A 81 -40.35 10.25 55.63
C GLN A 81 -39.08 10.06 54.78
N ALA A 82 -39.11 10.54 53.53
CA ALA A 82 -38.01 10.42 52.58
C ALA A 82 -36.69 10.95 53.18
N GLY A 83 -35.67 10.09 53.27
CA GLY A 83 -34.33 10.45 53.73
C GLY A 83 -33.96 10.00 55.16
N SER A 84 -34.89 9.47 55.96
CA SER A 84 -34.59 8.97 57.31
C SER A 84 -34.42 7.45 57.34
N ARG A 85 -33.21 6.97 57.62
CA ARG A 85 -32.88 5.54 57.80
C ARG A 85 -33.08 5.16 59.27
N GLU A 86 -34.35 5.09 59.71
CA GLU A 86 -34.71 4.97 61.14
C GLU A 86 -34.34 3.63 61.79
N ARG A 87 -34.36 2.53 61.03
CA ARG A 87 -34.19 1.17 61.57
C ARG A 87 -33.21 0.32 60.76
N ASN A 88 -32.26 -0.29 61.46
CA ASN A 88 -31.27 -1.22 60.91
C ASN A 88 -31.60 -2.67 61.26
N GLU A 89 -30.98 -3.66 60.59
CA GLU A 89 -31.18 -5.10 60.85
C GLU A 89 -31.01 -5.44 62.35
N ARG A 90 -30.04 -4.79 63.02
CA ARG A 90 -29.82 -4.89 64.47
C ARG A 90 -31.02 -4.46 65.31
N ASP A 91 -31.74 -3.42 64.89
CA ASP A 91 -32.90 -2.91 65.62
C ASP A 91 -34.06 -3.91 65.57
N TYR A 92 -34.22 -4.64 64.46
CA TYR A 92 -35.19 -5.73 64.37
C TYR A 92 -34.77 -6.94 65.20
N VAL A 93 -33.50 -7.36 65.13
CA VAL A 93 -33.00 -8.50 65.92
C VAL A 93 -33.11 -8.21 67.43
N LEU A 94 -32.80 -7.00 67.89
CA LEU A 94 -32.91 -6.65 69.33
C LEU A 94 -34.33 -6.21 69.75
N GLY A 95 -35.22 -5.96 68.78
CA GLY A 95 -36.59 -5.51 69.04
C GLY A 95 -36.64 -4.10 69.63
N ALA A 96 -35.98 -3.15 68.97
CA ALA A 96 -36.03 -1.74 69.36
C ALA A 96 -37.43 -1.16 69.13
N TYR A 97 -38.07 -0.65 70.18
CA TYR A 97 -39.46 -0.15 70.11
C TYR A 97 -39.63 1.31 70.54
N SER A 98 -38.71 1.86 71.33
CA SER A 98 -38.74 3.25 71.80
C SER A 98 -37.34 3.85 71.83
N GLU A 99 -37.23 5.17 71.74
CA GLU A 99 -36.00 5.92 71.98
C GLU A 99 -36.17 6.76 73.24
N ILE A 100 -35.27 6.57 74.21
CA ILE A 100 -35.19 7.43 75.39
C ILE A 100 -34.07 8.42 75.16
N HIS A 101 -34.39 9.70 75.23
CA HIS A 101 -33.40 10.76 75.35
C HIS A 101 -33.00 10.90 76.80
N ASP A 102 -31.74 10.56 77.10
CA ASP A 102 -31.18 10.83 78.42
C ASP A 102 -30.98 12.33 78.57
N ALA A 103 -31.75 12.94 79.49
CA ALA A 103 -31.73 14.37 79.77
C ALA A 103 -30.36 14.87 80.26
N THR A 104 -29.48 13.97 80.71
CA THR A 104 -28.16 14.30 81.27
C THR A 104 -27.05 14.30 80.22
N THR A 105 -27.11 13.38 79.25
CA THR A 105 -26.04 13.14 78.27
C THR A 105 -26.41 13.60 76.86
N GLY A 106 -27.69 13.88 76.60
CA GLY A 106 -28.21 14.26 75.28
C GLY A 106 -28.15 13.14 74.24
N GLN A 107 -27.67 11.94 74.60
CA GLN A 107 -27.59 10.80 73.70
C GLN A 107 -28.90 9.99 73.77
N GLY A 108 -29.52 9.79 72.61
CA GLY A 108 -30.68 8.91 72.47
C GLY A 108 -30.26 7.44 72.58
N ARG A 109 -30.83 6.71 73.54
CA ARG A 109 -30.64 5.26 73.68
C ARG A 109 -31.94 4.55 73.29
N LYS A 110 -31.84 3.64 72.31
CA LYS A 110 -32.97 2.77 71.92
C LYS A 110 -33.25 1.75 73.04
N GLU A 111 -34.50 1.68 73.48
CA GLU A 111 -34.99 0.58 74.31
C GLU A 111 -35.24 -0.65 73.44
N THR A 112 -34.70 -1.79 73.88
CA THR A 112 -34.73 -3.05 73.14
C THR A 112 -35.40 -4.13 73.98
N LEU A 113 -36.29 -4.92 73.37
CA LEU A 113 -36.95 -6.07 74.01
C LEU A 113 -35.97 -7.20 74.35
N ARG A 114 -34.85 -7.27 73.66
CA ARG A 114 -33.84 -8.33 73.79
C ARG A 114 -32.46 -7.74 74.03
N LYS A 115 -31.65 -8.38 74.88
CA LYS A 115 -30.26 -7.98 75.09
C LYS A 115 -29.34 -8.71 74.10
N PRO A 116 -28.24 -8.07 73.65
CA PRO A 116 -27.20 -8.75 72.89
C PRO A 116 -26.66 -9.97 73.64
N GLY A 117 -26.50 -11.10 72.96
CA GLY A 117 -25.98 -12.35 73.52
C GLY A 117 -27.01 -13.28 74.17
N GLU A 118 -28.26 -12.83 74.36
CA GLU A 118 -29.27 -13.58 75.13
C GLU A 118 -30.26 -14.36 74.25
N SER A 119 -30.40 -13.99 72.98
CA SER A 119 -31.46 -14.55 72.12
C SER A 119 -31.04 -14.62 70.65
N TYR A 120 -31.76 -15.48 69.93
CA TYR A 120 -31.69 -15.62 68.49
C TYR A 120 -33.06 -15.33 67.85
N THR A 121 -33.01 -14.87 66.62
CA THR A 121 -34.12 -14.62 65.72
C THR A 121 -34.16 -15.72 64.68
N VAL A 122 -35.35 -16.25 64.38
CA VAL A 122 -35.55 -17.16 63.25
C VAL A 122 -36.59 -16.56 62.32
N LEU A 123 -36.23 -16.43 61.05
CA LEU A 123 -37.14 -16.11 59.98
C LEU A 123 -37.23 -17.33 59.07
N LEU A 124 -38.43 -17.81 58.77
CA LEU A 124 -38.66 -19.00 57.97
C LEU A 124 -39.80 -18.77 56.99
N ALA A 125 -39.55 -18.95 55.71
CA ALA A 125 -40.58 -18.98 54.67
C ALA A 125 -40.66 -20.37 54.05
N HIS A 126 -41.87 -20.90 53.93
CA HIS A 126 -42.17 -22.15 53.23
C HIS A 126 -42.88 -21.82 51.92
N PHE A 127 -42.25 -22.25 50.83
CA PHE A 127 -42.78 -22.19 49.49
C PHE A 127 -43.21 -23.59 49.05
N TYR A 128 -44.40 -23.68 48.47
CA TYR A 128 -44.92 -24.93 47.93
C TYR A 128 -45.32 -24.74 46.47
N ASN A 129 -45.08 -25.76 45.67
CA ASN A 129 -45.54 -25.82 44.29
C ASN A 129 -46.60 -26.91 44.18
N GLU A 130 -47.87 -26.50 44.04
CA GLU A 130 -49.00 -27.45 43.98
C GLU A 130 -48.93 -28.38 42.77
N ALA A 131 -48.40 -27.90 41.65
CA ALA A 131 -48.30 -28.68 40.41
C ALA A 131 -47.27 -29.81 40.50
N TYR A 132 -46.09 -29.53 41.09
CA TYR A 132 -45.01 -30.51 41.24
C TYR A 132 -44.99 -31.20 42.60
N LYS A 133 -45.85 -30.78 43.53
CA LYS A 133 -45.89 -31.23 44.93
C LYS A 133 -44.52 -31.17 45.61
N THR A 134 -43.78 -30.09 45.36
CA THR A 134 -42.44 -29.87 45.92
C THR A 134 -42.46 -28.76 46.97
N ASP A 135 -41.75 -29.01 48.07
CA ASP A 135 -41.56 -28.06 49.15
C ASP A 135 -40.17 -27.43 49.05
N VAL A 136 -40.11 -26.11 49.26
CA VAL A 136 -38.86 -25.36 49.44
C VAL A 136 -38.99 -24.48 50.66
N SER A 137 -38.21 -24.74 51.69
CA SER A 137 -38.13 -23.90 52.88
C SER A 137 -36.84 -23.11 52.90
N VAL A 138 -36.97 -21.85 53.31
CA VAL A 138 -35.91 -20.87 53.26
C VAL A 138 -35.86 -20.18 54.62
N ALA A 139 -34.72 -20.22 55.29
CA ALA A 139 -34.60 -19.69 56.64
C ALA A 139 -33.35 -18.83 56.85
N GLN A 140 -33.47 -17.89 57.77
CA GLN A 140 -32.37 -17.12 58.31
C GLN A 140 -32.42 -17.16 59.84
N VAL A 141 -31.33 -17.63 60.44
CA VAL A 141 -31.13 -17.58 61.89
C VAL A 141 -30.15 -16.44 62.15
N LEU A 142 -30.58 -15.44 62.92
CA LEU A 142 -29.78 -14.26 63.25
C LEU A 142 -29.59 -14.17 64.77
N TRP A 143 -28.43 -13.71 65.21
CA TRP A 143 -28.17 -13.44 66.62
C TRP A 143 -27.23 -12.25 66.77
N CYS A 144 -27.28 -11.60 67.92
CA CYS A 144 -26.42 -10.46 68.22
C CYS A 144 -25.36 -10.90 69.23
N LEU A 145 -24.09 -10.75 68.90
CA LEU A 145 -22.99 -10.98 69.85
C LEU A 145 -22.99 -9.91 70.95
N PRO A 146 -22.39 -10.17 72.13
CA PRO A 146 -22.21 -9.15 73.16
C PRO A 146 -21.48 -7.88 72.69
N SER A 147 -20.65 -8.00 71.64
CA SER A 147 -19.99 -6.87 70.96
C SER A 147 -20.94 -5.97 70.15
N GLY A 148 -22.20 -6.38 69.97
CA GLY A 148 -23.21 -5.66 69.20
C GLY A 148 -23.21 -5.96 67.69
N LYS A 149 -22.36 -6.87 67.23
CA LYS A 149 -22.35 -7.36 65.84
C LYS A 149 -23.46 -8.41 65.65
N VAL A 150 -24.25 -8.27 64.60
CA VAL A 150 -25.24 -9.27 64.19
C VAL A 150 -24.56 -10.31 63.31
N GLU A 151 -24.64 -11.57 63.71
CA GLU A 151 -24.25 -12.72 62.90
C GLU A 151 -25.47 -13.49 62.44
N LYS A 152 -25.29 -14.27 61.38
CA LYS A 152 -26.39 -15.01 60.77
C LYS A 152 -25.90 -16.22 60.00
N VAL A 153 -26.82 -17.17 59.87
CA VAL A 153 -26.69 -18.37 59.05
C VAL A 153 -27.92 -18.45 58.16
N TYR A 154 -27.68 -18.77 56.90
CA TYR A 154 -28.69 -18.91 55.88
C TYR A 154 -28.94 -20.39 55.59
N LEU A 155 -30.18 -20.80 55.39
CA LEU A 155 -30.56 -22.19 55.13
C LEU A 155 -31.55 -22.27 53.97
N VAL A 156 -31.40 -23.28 53.12
CA VAL A 156 -32.34 -23.59 52.02
C VAL A 156 -32.52 -25.11 51.92
N GLU A 157 -33.75 -25.59 52.09
CA GLU A 157 -34.08 -27.01 52.12
C GLU A 157 -35.22 -27.37 51.18
N LYS A 158 -35.21 -28.60 50.65
CA LYS A 158 -36.26 -29.16 49.78
C LYS A 158 -37.36 -29.91 50.55
N ARG A 159 -37.64 -29.47 51.78
CA ARG A 159 -38.67 -30.03 52.66
C ARG A 159 -39.32 -28.92 53.45
N LYS A 160 -40.55 -29.14 53.91
CA LYS A 160 -41.19 -28.23 54.86
C LYS A 160 -40.43 -28.26 56.19
N LEU A 161 -39.97 -27.09 56.62
CA LEU A 161 -39.42 -26.87 57.96
C LEU A 161 -40.43 -26.14 58.84
N THR A 162 -40.32 -26.27 60.15
CA THR A 162 -41.08 -25.50 61.15
C THR A 162 -40.14 -24.93 62.21
N VAL A 163 -40.47 -23.75 62.76
CA VAL A 163 -39.63 -23.13 63.81
C VAL A 163 -39.62 -23.99 65.07
N GLU A 164 -40.78 -24.54 65.45
CA GLU A 164 -40.95 -25.37 66.65
C GLU A 164 -40.32 -26.76 66.53
N GLY A 165 -40.20 -27.31 65.31
CA GLY A 165 -39.56 -28.61 65.09
C GLY A 165 -38.06 -28.48 64.82
N ASP A 166 -37.69 -27.67 63.84
CA ASP A 166 -36.34 -27.67 63.25
C ASP A 166 -35.40 -26.64 63.89
N PHE A 167 -35.95 -25.60 64.52
CA PHE A 167 -35.18 -24.51 65.13
C PHE A 167 -35.46 -24.34 66.62
N ASN A 168 -36.08 -25.33 67.25
CA ASN A 168 -36.24 -25.34 68.69
C ASN A 168 -34.90 -25.62 69.39
N GLU A 169 -34.73 -25.03 70.58
CA GLU A 169 -33.59 -25.25 71.48
C GLU A 169 -32.21 -25.07 70.82
N LEU A 170 -32.00 -24.02 70.01
CA LEU A 170 -30.68 -23.71 69.42
C LEU A 170 -29.61 -23.30 70.45
N GLY A 171 -29.92 -23.32 71.75
CA GLY A 171 -28.99 -23.08 72.85
C GLY A 171 -28.43 -21.65 72.88
N ASP A 172 -27.29 -21.50 73.57
CA ASP A 172 -26.57 -20.23 73.64
C ASP A 172 -26.02 -19.81 72.28
N VAL A 173 -25.89 -18.49 72.13
CA VAL A 173 -25.46 -17.81 70.90
C VAL A 173 -24.19 -18.40 70.27
N ASP A 174 -23.25 -18.88 71.09
CA ASP A 174 -21.98 -19.44 70.62
C ASP A 174 -22.13 -20.85 70.01
N ASN A 175 -23.18 -21.59 70.37
CA ASN A 175 -23.41 -22.97 69.94
C ASN A 175 -24.35 -23.10 68.74
N ILE A 176 -25.09 -22.04 68.39
CA ILE A 176 -26.08 -22.04 67.30
C ILE A 176 -25.49 -22.61 66.00
N ARG A 177 -24.32 -22.10 65.59
CA ARG A 177 -23.66 -22.53 64.34
C ARG A 177 -23.25 -24.02 64.38
N ARG A 178 -22.90 -24.55 65.56
CA ARG A 178 -22.55 -25.96 65.74
C ARG A 178 -23.80 -26.84 65.67
N ILE A 179 -24.85 -26.48 66.40
CA ILE A 179 -26.12 -27.24 66.45
C ILE A 179 -26.78 -27.31 65.07
N ILE A 180 -26.80 -26.21 64.31
CA ILE A 180 -27.35 -26.21 62.94
C ILE A 180 -26.57 -27.17 62.02
N LYS A 181 -25.23 -27.22 62.16
CA LYS A 181 -24.40 -28.16 61.39
C LYS A 181 -24.62 -29.61 61.80
N GLU A 182 -24.82 -29.88 63.08
CA GLU A 182 -25.15 -31.24 63.59
C GLU A 182 -26.49 -31.74 63.07
N ARG A 183 -27.44 -30.84 62.78
CA ARG A 183 -28.76 -31.15 62.20
C ARG A 183 -28.75 -31.39 60.68
N ASP A 184 -27.56 -31.42 60.05
CA ASP A 184 -27.34 -31.72 58.63
C ASP A 184 -28.16 -30.84 57.65
N PHE A 185 -28.34 -29.57 57.99
CA PHE A 185 -28.97 -28.61 57.08
C PHE A 185 -27.98 -28.04 56.06
N ALA A 186 -28.47 -27.70 54.87
CA ALA A 186 -27.72 -26.95 53.87
C ALA A 186 -27.51 -25.49 54.31
N THR A 187 -26.44 -25.25 55.07
CA THR A 187 -26.09 -23.91 55.58
C THR A 187 -25.20 -23.12 54.62
N PHE A 188 -25.41 -21.82 54.56
CA PHE A 188 -24.57 -20.87 53.83
C PHE A 188 -24.11 -19.72 54.73
N ASP A 189 -22.86 -19.31 54.58
CA ASP A 189 -22.27 -18.17 55.30
C ASP A 189 -22.46 -16.82 54.58
N SER A 190 -22.80 -16.85 53.28
CA SER A 190 -22.96 -15.66 52.45
C SER A 190 -24.34 -15.62 51.80
N PHE A 191 -24.96 -14.45 51.83
CA PHE A 191 -26.25 -14.21 51.16
C PHE A 191 -26.18 -14.55 49.67
N THR A 192 -25.06 -14.26 48.98
CA THR A 192 -24.93 -14.53 47.54
C THR A 192 -25.02 -16.03 47.22
N ALA A 193 -24.39 -16.87 48.06
CA ALA A 193 -24.42 -18.33 47.87
C ALA A 193 -25.82 -18.90 48.17
N TYR A 194 -26.43 -18.41 49.25
CA TYR A 194 -27.82 -18.72 49.61
C TYR A 194 -28.80 -18.31 48.51
N HIS A 195 -28.71 -17.08 48.00
CA HIS A 195 -29.61 -16.54 46.97
C HIS A 195 -29.52 -17.34 45.68
N LYS A 196 -28.30 -17.67 45.23
CA LYS A 196 -28.10 -18.52 44.05
C LYS A 196 -28.72 -19.91 44.22
N LYS A 197 -28.59 -20.52 45.41
CA LYS A 197 -29.20 -21.83 45.69
C LYS A 197 -30.72 -21.73 45.72
N PHE A 198 -31.25 -20.69 46.36
CA PHE A 198 -32.67 -20.38 46.43
C PHE A 198 -33.28 -20.15 45.04
N GLU A 199 -32.67 -19.30 44.20
CA GLU A 199 -33.09 -19.04 42.81
C GLU A 199 -33.13 -20.33 42.00
N SER A 200 -32.08 -21.15 42.12
CA SER A 200 -32.00 -22.44 41.44
C SER A 200 -33.04 -23.45 41.91
N MET A 201 -33.34 -23.50 43.22
CA MET A 201 -34.39 -24.37 43.75
C MET A 201 -35.80 -23.92 43.34
N LEU A 202 -36.02 -22.62 43.20
CA LEU A 202 -37.30 -22.05 42.76
C LEU A 202 -37.46 -22.01 41.23
N PHE A 203 -36.50 -22.53 40.46
CA PHE A 203 -36.45 -22.43 38.99
C PHE A 203 -36.50 -20.96 38.48
N MET A 204 -35.95 -20.02 39.24
CA MET A 204 -35.82 -18.61 38.84
C MET A 204 -34.63 -18.35 37.91
N ASP A 205 -33.79 -19.36 37.67
CA ASP A 205 -32.60 -19.29 36.80
C ASP A 205 -32.94 -19.19 35.30
N ALA A 206 -34.20 -19.43 34.90
CA ALA A 206 -34.63 -19.43 33.51
C ALA A 206 -35.14 -18.03 33.07
N ASP A 207 -34.30 -17.27 32.38
CA ASP A 207 -34.69 -16.25 31.38
C ASP A 207 -35.70 -15.15 31.79
N LEU A 208 -35.82 -14.79 33.07
CA LEU A 208 -36.57 -13.58 33.49
C LEU A 208 -35.73 -12.29 33.34
N GLY A 209 -35.17 -12.04 32.15
CA GLY A 209 -34.52 -10.77 31.79
C GLY A 209 -33.36 -10.34 32.70
N ASN A 210 -32.90 -9.08 32.56
CA ASN A 210 -31.73 -8.57 33.27
C ASN A 210 -32.02 -8.14 34.74
N ARG A 211 -33.27 -8.20 35.21
CA ARG A 211 -33.66 -7.80 36.57
C ARG A 211 -34.19 -8.99 37.38
N SER A 212 -33.49 -9.35 38.46
CA SER A 212 -33.94 -10.39 39.40
C SER A 212 -35.32 -10.05 39.98
N PRO A 213 -36.29 -10.98 40.05
CA PRO A 213 -37.61 -10.76 40.64
C PRO A 213 -37.58 -10.16 42.05
N MET A 214 -36.53 -10.45 42.82
CA MET A 214 -36.32 -9.90 44.16
C MET A 214 -36.07 -8.39 44.16
N SER A 215 -35.49 -7.85 43.09
CA SER A 215 -35.32 -6.40 42.93
C SER A 215 -36.65 -5.67 42.74
N ILE A 216 -37.57 -6.26 41.97
CA ILE A 216 -38.93 -5.75 41.76
C ILE A 216 -39.71 -5.82 43.07
N PHE A 217 -39.62 -6.93 43.81
CA PHE A 217 -40.26 -7.08 45.12
C PHE A 217 -39.78 -6.00 46.11
N ASN A 218 -38.47 -5.76 46.20
CA ASN A 218 -37.91 -4.72 47.06
C ASN A 218 -38.45 -3.32 46.71
N GLN A 219 -38.55 -3.00 45.41
CA GLN A 219 -39.13 -1.73 44.97
C GLN A 219 -40.62 -1.62 45.30
N ALA A 220 -41.40 -2.68 45.06
CA ALA A 220 -42.83 -2.71 45.32
C ALA A 220 -43.17 -2.45 46.80
N VAL A 221 -42.40 -3.02 47.73
CA VAL A 221 -42.62 -2.80 49.18
C VAL A 221 -42.27 -1.37 49.62
N CYS A 222 -41.39 -0.68 48.89
CA CYS A 222 -40.97 0.68 49.24
C CYS A 222 -41.97 1.78 48.83
N ILE A 223 -42.98 1.46 48.00
CA ILE A 223 -43.85 2.48 47.42
C ILE A 223 -45.01 2.79 48.37
N LYS A 224 -45.15 4.08 48.71
CA LYS A 224 -46.21 4.59 49.59
C LYS A 224 -47.51 4.89 48.84
N ASP A 225 -47.39 5.60 47.73
CA ASP A 225 -48.52 6.05 46.91
C ASP A 225 -48.26 5.70 45.44
N VAL A 226 -49.13 4.88 44.87
CA VAL A 226 -49.15 4.62 43.42
C VAL A 226 -50.08 5.65 42.79
N LYS A 227 -49.53 6.72 42.22
CA LYS A 227 -50.32 7.75 41.51
C LYS A 227 -50.82 7.26 40.15
N ASP A 228 -50.03 6.45 39.47
CA ASP A 228 -50.38 5.82 38.19
C ASP A 228 -49.82 4.40 38.13
N LEU A 229 -50.71 3.41 38.00
CA LEU A 229 -50.37 2.00 37.91
C LEU A 229 -49.59 1.70 36.60
N THR A 230 -49.89 2.40 35.52
CA THR A 230 -49.28 2.15 34.20
C THR A 230 -47.82 2.57 34.20
N GLN A 231 -47.54 3.77 34.71
CA GLN A 231 -46.19 4.27 34.87
C GLN A 231 -45.39 3.38 35.84
N PHE A 232 -46.02 2.95 36.94
CA PHE A 232 -45.40 2.03 37.88
C PHE A 232 -44.95 0.72 37.20
N ILE A 233 -45.85 0.06 36.45
CA ILE A 233 -45.52 -1.19 35.76
C ILE A 233 -44.39 -0.95 34.74
N ARG A 234 -44.42 0.14 33.98
CA ARG A 234 -43.38 0.45 32.98
C ARG A 234 -42.00 0.71 33.60
N GLU A 235 -41.94 1.47 34.68
CA GLU A 235 -40.64 1.87 35.27
C GLU A 235 -40.05 0.81 36.20
N HIS A 236 -40.90 0.05 36.91
CA HIS A 236 -40.48 -0.83 37.99
C HIS A 236 -40.61 -2.32 37.65
N MET A 237 -41.54 -2.71 36.77
CA MET A 237 -41.80 -4.12 36.44
C MET A 237 -41.36 -4.54 35.03
N LEU A 238 -41.39 -3.62 34.05
CA LEU A 238 -40.93 -3.89 32.69
C LEU A 238 -39.46 -3.51 32.55
N ASP A 239 -38.71 -4.40 31.89
CA ASP A 239 -37.32 -4.14 31.50
C ASP A 239 -37.32 -3.31 30.21
N ASP A 240 -36.54 -2.23 30.16
CA ASP A 240 -36.34 -1.41 28.95
C ASP A 240 -35.61 -2.20 27.82
N GLY A 241 -35.16 -3.42 28.15
CA GLY A 241 -34.60 -4.41 27.22
C GLY A 241 -33.22 -4.03 26.67
N GLY A 242 -32.61 -2.99 27.24
CA GLY A 242 -31.35 -2.38 26.78
C GLY A 242 -31.43 -1.88 25.33
N SER A 243 -32.63 -1.59 24.84
CA SER A 243 -32.87 -1.28 23.42
C SER A 243 -32.10 -0.03 22.96
N LYS A 244 -32.01 1.00 23.80
CA LYS A 244 -31.20 2.20 23.54
C LYS A 244 -29.71 1.89 23.44
N GLU A 245 -29.17 1.11 24.37
CA GLU A 245 -27.74 0.75 24.40
C GLU A 245 -27.37 -0.13 23.21
N LYS A 246 -28.24 -1.09 22.86
CA LYS A 246 -28.09 -1.92 21.66
C LYS A 246 -28.11 -1.09 20.38
N LEU A 247 -28.94 -0.05 20.30
CA LEU A 247 -29.02 0.84 19.15
C LEU A 247 -27.76 1.70 19.00
N VAL A 248 -27.22 2.23 20.10
CA VAL A 248 -25.94 2.96 20.10
C VAL A 248 -24.80 2.04 19.66
N ALA A 249 -24.71 0.83 20.24
CA ALA A 249 -23.69 -0.14 19.85
C ALA A 249 -23.80 -0.57 18.38
N LEU A 250 -25.01 -0.62 17.82
CA LEU A 250 -25.22 -0.90 16.40
C LEU A 250 -24.73 0.25 15.51
N GLN A 251 -24.97 1.51 15.91
CA GLN A 251 -24.48 2.67 15.19
C GLN A 251 -22.95 2.71 15.16
N GLU A 252 -22.30 2.51 16.31
CA GLU A 252 -20.82 2.45 16.39
C GLU A 252 -20.25 1.36 15.48
N ARG A 253 -20.83 0.16 15.50
CA ARG A 253 -20.42 -0.94 14.61
C ARG A 253 -20.58 -0.60 13.13
N PHE A 254 -21.65 0.12 12.78
CA PHE A 254 -21.88 0.53 11.40
C PHE A 254 -20.86 1.56 10.93
N ASP A 255 -20.51 2.52 11.79
CA ASP A 255 -19.48 3.52 11.49
C ASP A 255 -18.09 2.88 11.37
N ASP A 256 -17.75 1.92 12.23
CA ASP A 256 -16.52 1.13 12.14
C ASP A 256 -16.45 0.35 10.82
N LEU A 257 -17.54 -0.32 10.43
CA LEU A 257 -17.60 -1.08 9.18
C LEU A 257 -17.44 -0.15 7.98
N ARG A 258 -18.10 1.00 7.99
CA ARG A 258 -18.01 2.01 6.93
C ARG A 258 -16.61 2.60 6.82
N SER A 259 -15.95 2.88 7.94
CA SER A 259 -14.58 3.38 7.95
C SER A 259 -13.59 2.34 7.39
N THR A 260 -13.79 1.07 7.75
CA THR A 260 -12.97 -0.05 7.26
C THR A 260 -13.14 -0.24 5.75
N HIS A 261 -14.37 -0.20 5.24
CA HIS A 261 -14.65 -0.25 3.81
C HIS A 261 -13.93 0.86 3.04
N ARG A 262 -14.04 2.11 3.52
CA ARG A 262 -13.33 3.25 2.91
C ARG A 262 -11.81 3.06 2.89
N ARG A 263 -11.23 2.49 3.96
CA ARG A 263 -9.79 2.20 4.00
C ARG A 263 -9.40 1.15 2.97
N ILE A 264 -10.23 0.13 2.77
CA ILE A 264 -10.02 -0.90 1.75
C ILE A 264 -10.11 -0.28 0.34
N GLU A 265 -11.12 0.55 0.07
CA GLU A 265 -11.25 1.26 -1.20
C GLU A 265 -10.04 2.15 -1.50
N THR A 266 -9.59 2.94 -0.52
CA THR A 266 -8.39 3.79 -0.67
C THR A 266 -7.15 2.95 -0.93
N ALA A 267 -6.97 1.84 -0.23
CA ALA A 267 -5.81 0.96 -0.43
C ALA A 267 -5.84 0.28 -1.81
N ALA A 268 -7.02 -0.15 -2.27
CA ALA A 268 -7.19 -0.71 -3.61
C ALA A 268 -6.85 0.32 -4.70
N TYR A 269 -7.31 1.57 -4.54
CA TYR A 269 -6.95 2.65 -5.45
C TYR A 269 -5.45 2.96 -5.44
N GLN A 270 -4.81 2.95 -4.26
CA GLN A 270 -3.36 3.13 -4.16
C GLN A 270 -2.58 2.03 -4.89
N LEU A 271 -3.04 0.78 -4.83
CA LEU A 271 -2.43 -0.33 -5.57
C LEU A 271 -2.55 -0.13 -7.08
N GLU A 272 -3.72 0.26 -7.58
CA GLU A 272 -3.95 0.57 -9.00
C GLU A 272 -2.99 1.67 -9.50
N GLN A 273 -2.85 2.75 -8.73
CA GLN A 273 -1.92 3.83 -9.06
C GLN A 273 -0.44 3.40 -9.02
N LEU A 274 -0.08 2.52 -8.08
CA LEU A 274 1.28 1.95 -8.00
C LEU A 274 1.58 1.02 -9.19
N GLU A 275 0.60 0.25 -9.66
CA GLU A 275 0.74 -0.58 -10.86
C GLU A 275 0.97 0.26 -12.12
N GLU A 276 0.25 1.39 -12.27
CA GLU A 276 0.45 2.32 -13.37
C GLU A 276 1.87 2.92 -13.36
N ILE A 277 2.34 3.37 -12.19
CA ILE A 277 3.72 3.88 -12.03
C ILE A 277 4.75 2.80 -12.38
N THR A 278 4.55 1.57 -11.91
CA THR A 278 5.47 0.45 -12.16
C THR A 278 5.54 0.12 -13.65
N THR A 279 4.39 0.09 -14.32
CA THR A 279 4.29 -0.17 -15.77
C THR A 279 4.97 0.92 -16.59
N ASN A 280 4.75 2.19 -16.21
CA ASN A 280 5.41 3.34 -16.83
C ASN A 280 6.93 3.32 -16.58
N HIS A 281 7.36 2.93 -15.39
CA HIS A 281 8.78 2.80 -15.07
C HIS A 281 9.47 1.70 -15.89
N HIS A 282 8.84 0.54 -16.05
CA HIS A 282 9.37 -0.52 -16.93
C HIS A 282 9.49 -0.06 -18.38
N SER A 283 8.49 0.66 -18.89
CA SER A 283 8.53 1.24 -20.24
C SER A 283 9.66 2.27 -20.37
N PHE A 284 9.83 3.13 -19.36
CA PHE A 284 10.93 4.09 -19.31
C PHE A 284 12.30 3.41 -19.29
N GLN A 285 12.50 2.39 -18.45
CA GLN A 285 13.77 1.65 -18.39
C GLN A 285 14.12 1.01 -19.75
N LYS A 286 13.15 0.37 -20.40
CA LYS A 286 13.34 -0.22 -21.72
C LYS A 286 13.76 0.84 -22.75
N ASN A 287 13.04 1.95 -22.80
CA ASN A 287 13.32 3.04 -23.75
C ASN A 287 14.66 3.73 -23.45
N SER A 288 15.04 3.88 -22.17
CA SER A 288 16.35 4.42 -21.80
C SER A 288 17.47 3.50 -22.29
N LEU A 289 17.32 2.19 -22.12
CA LEU A 289 18.30 1.21 -22.55
C LEU A 289 18.42 1.16 -24.08
N GLU A 290 17.30 1.27 -24.81
CA GLU A 290 17.30 1.41 -26.28
C GLU A 290 17.99 2.70 -26.73
N ARG A 291 17.74 3.83 -26.06
CA ARG A 291 18.40 5.10 -26.33
C ARG A 291 19.91 4.99 -26.10
N ASP A 292 20.33 4.44 -24.97
CA ASP A 292 21.75 4.34 -24.62
C ASP A 292 22.48 3.43 -25.63
N ARG A 293 21.87 2.32 -26.06
CA ARG A 293 22.38 1.49 -27.16
C ARG A 293 22.48 2.24 -28.49
N ALA A 294 21.46 3.02 -28.85
CA ALA A 294 21.48 3.82 -30.07
C ALA A 294 22.59 4.87 -30.02
N GLU A 295 22.84 5.47 -28.85
CA GLU A 295 23.91 6.43 -28.65
C GLU A 295 25.30 5.77 -28.73
N GLU A 296 25.48 4.58 -28.17
CA GLU A 296 26.71 3.79 -28.33
C GLU A 296 26.99 3.46 -29.81
N ILE A 297 25.98 3.01 -30.56
CA ILE A 297 26.10 2.75 -32.00
C ILE A 297 26.46 4.04 -32.76
N TYR A 298 25.79 5.15 -32.44
CA TYR A 298 26.07 6.44 -33.07
C TYR A 298 27.52 6.87 -32.83
N ARG A 299 28.00 6.77 -31.58
CA ARG A 299 29.41 7.07 -31.23
C ARG A 299 30.40 6.13 -31.90
N ALA A 300 30.04 4.87 -32.13
CA ALA A 300 30.88 3.90 -32.82
C ALA A 300 30.90 4.06 -34.35
N THR A 301 29.93 4.78 -34.92
CA THR A 301 29.76 4.92 -36.38
C THR A 301 30.93 5.66 -37.02
N GLU A 302 31.33 6.81 -36.47
CA GLU A 302 32.46 7.60 -37.01
C GLU A 302 33.79 6.85 -36.93
N PRO A 303 34.21 6.26 -35.78
CA PRO A 303 35.39 5.41 -35.71
C PRO A 303 35.34 4.20 -36.66
N PHE A 304 34.18 3.56 -36.81
CA PHE A 304 34.01 2.42 -37.73
C PHE A 304 34.23 2.81 -39.19
N PHE A 305 33.67 3.93 -39.64
CA PHE A 305 33.90 4.43 -41.00
C PHE A 305 35.34 4.90 -41.19
N ALA A 306 35.94 5.57 -40.20
CA ALA A 306 37.34 5.97 -40.26
C ALA A 306 38.28 4.75 -40.36
N GLN A 307 38.01 3.68 -39.61
CA GLN A 307 38.76 2.43 -39.70
C GLN A 307 38.57 1.75 -41.06
N SER A 308 37.32 1.65 -41.53
CA SER A 308 37.01 1.06 -42.84
C SER A 308 37.66 1.83 -44.00
N GLU A 309 37.69 3.16 -43.92
CA GLU A 309 38.36 4.01 -44.90
C GLU A 309 39.88 3.86 -44.83
N LEU A 310 40.44 3.78 -43.63
CA LEU A 310 41.87 3.53 -43.44
C LEU A 310 42.30 2.18 -44.01
N ASP A 311 41.55 1.12 -43.72
CA ASP A 311 41.81 -0.23 -44.25
C ASP A 311 41.77 -0.21 -45.79
N ARG A 312 40.77 0.45 -46.38
CA ARG A 312 40.67 0.59 -47.85
C ARG A 312 41.81 1.43 -48.45
N ARG A 313 42.25 2.49 -47.75
CA ARG A 313 43.39 3.31 -48.18
C ARG A 313 44.69 2.52 -48.12
N ILE A 314 44.87 1.65 -47.13
CA ILE A 314 46.02 0.74 -47.05
C ILE A 314 46.02 -0.21 -48.24
N GLU A 315 44.89 -0.87 -48.52
CA GLU A 315 44.75 -1.74 -49.70
C GLU A 315 45.10 -0.99 -51.00
N TRP A 316 44.58 0.22 -51.18
CA TRP A 316 44.88 1.05 -52.34
C TRP A 316 46.38 1.38 -52.42
N ILE A 317 47.00 1.79 -51.31
CA ILE A 317 48.44 2.08 -51.29
C ILE A 317 49.25 0.86 -51.73
N ASP A 318 48.88 -0.35 -51.29
CA ASP A 318 49.59 -1.57 -51.68
C ASP A 318 49.35 -1.92 -53.16
N GLU A 319 48.14 -1.71 -53.69
CA GLU A 319 47.88 -1.81 -55.14
C GLU A 319 48.75 -0.82 -55.95
N LEU A 320 48.85 0.43 -55.50
CA LEU A 320 49.67 1.46 -56.16
C LEU A 320 51.16 1.13 -56.08
N LYS A 321 51.65 0.59 -54.95
CA LYS A 321 53.05 0.12 -54.85
C LYS A 321 53.31 -1.00 -55.86
N HIS A 322 52.41 -1.97 -55.98
CA HIS A 322 52.55 -3.03 -56.97
C HIS A 322 52.52 -2.50 -58.42
N GLN A 323 51.68 -1.50 -58.71
CA GLN A 323 51.67 -0.83 -60.02
C GLN A 323 52.97 -0.05 -60.26
N GLU A 324 53.47 0.68 -59.26
CA GLU A 324 54.73 1.41 -59.35
C GLU A 324 55.91 0.45 -59.60
N GLU A 325 55.97 -0.67 -58.88
CA GLU A 325 56.98 -1.70 -59.08
C GLU A 325 56.92 -2.29 -60.49
N ALA A 326 55.71 -2.56 -61.01
CA ALA A 326 55.51 -3.02 -62.38
C ALA A 326 55.97 -1.99 -63.42
N GLU A 327 55.65 -0.71 -63.23
CA GLU A 327 56.08 0.37 -64.12
C GLU A 327 57.60 0.62 -64.03
N ARG A 328 58.19 0.56 -62.84
CA ARG A 328 59.66 0.61 -62.66
C ARG A 328 60.33 -0.56 -63.40
N ALA A 329 59.77 -1.76 -63.34
CA ALA A 329 60.26 -2.92 -64.07
C ALA A 329 60.13 -2.74 -65.60
N ARG A 330 59.01 -2.19 -66.08
CA ARG A 330 58.81 -1.83 -67.50
C ARG A 330 59.82 -0.80 -67.96
N LEU A 331 60.01 0.27 -67.19
CA LEU A 331 60.95 1.35 -67.49
C LEU A 331 62.40 0.85 -67.48
N LYS A 332 62.77 -0.03 -66.56
CA LYS A 332 64.08 -0.71 -66.56
C LYS A 332 64.27 -1.54 -67.84
N THR A 333 63.26 -2.31 -68.24
CA THR A 333 63.28 -3.10 -69.48
C THR A 333 63.41 -2.19 -70.71
N ALA A 334 62.64 -1.11 -70.78
CA ALA A 334 62.70 -0.14 -71.86
C ALA A 334 64.07 0.58 -71.93
N ARG A 335 64.68 0.92 -70.79
CA ARG A 335 66.04 1.47 -70.73
C ARG A 335 67.08 0.50 -71.28
N ILE A 336 67.01 -0.78 -70.86
CA ILE A 336 67.90 -1.83 -71.38
C ILE A 336 67.74 -1.94 -72.90
N GLU A 337 66.51 -1.84 -73.43
CA GLU A 337 66.27 -1.89 -74.87
C GLU A 337 66.77 -0.64 -75.60
N ILE A 338 66.61 0.56 -75.03
CA ILE A 338 67.19 1.80 -75.56
C ILE A 338 68.72 1.68 -75.62
N ASP A 339 69.36 1.19 -74.56
CA ASP A 339 70.81 1.05 -74.52
C ASP A 339 71.28 0.02 -75.56
N ARG A 340 70.56 -1.09 -75.74
CA ARG A 340 70.81 -2.04 -76.84
C ARG A 340 70.66 -1.42 -78.22
N LEU A 341 69.63 -0.59 -78.42
CA LEU A 341 69.41 0.11 -79.69
C LEU A 341 70.49 1.16 -79.95
N ARG A 342 70.96 1.87 -78.91
CA ARG A 342 72.10 2.79 -78.99
C ARG A 342 73.40 2.06 -79.32
N ASP A 343 73.65 0.91 -78.72
CA ASP A 343 74.82 0.08 -79.04
C ASP A 343 74.76 -0.41 -80.49
N LYS A 344 73.57 -0.83 -80.97
CA LYS A 344 73.35 -1.17 -82.39
C LYS A 344 73.55 0.03 -83.31
N LEU A 345 73.05 1.22 -82.94
CA LEU A 345 73.25 2.44 -83.72
C LEU A 345 74.73 2.81 -83.78
N ASN A 346 75.43 2.84 -82.66
CA ASN A 346 76.88 3.11 -82.60
C ASN A 346 77.68 2.06 -83.38
N HIS A 347 77.21 0.82 -83.44
CA HIS A 347 77.83 -0.23 -84.26
C HIS A 347 77.58 0.00 -85.76
N LEU A 348 76.35 0.36 -86.14
CA LEU A 348 75.97 0.71 -87.51
C LEU A 348 76.67 1.97 -87.99
N GLU A 349 76.77 3.02 -87.17
CA GLU A 349 77.51 4.25 -87.49
C GLU A 349 78.99 3.97 -87.72
N ARG A 350 79.61 3.13 -86.88
CA ARG A 350 80.98 2.66 -87.12
C ARG A 350 81.10 1.88 -88.42
N ALA A 351 80.17 0.95 -88.70
CA ALA A 351 80.16 0.20 -89.95
C ALA A 351 79.94 1.10 -91.17
N LEU A 352 79.11 2.15 -91.06
CA LEU A 352 78.88 3.12 -92.12
C LEU A 352 80.11 4.01 -92.37
N SER A 353 80.77 4.47 -91.30
CA SER A 353 81.99 5.28 -91.39
C SER A 353 83.18 4.50 -91.95
N ASP A 354 83.29 3.21 -91.65
CA ASP A 354 84.33 2.33 -92.21
C ASP A 354 84.00 1.83 -93.62
N SER A 355 82.80 2.11 -94.15
CA SER A 355 82.45 1.74 -95.53
C SER A 355 83.14 2.66 -96.55
N ASP A 356 83.85 2.07 -97.51
CA ASP A 356 84.54 2.75 -98.62
C ASP A 356 83.61 3.64 -99.48
N GLU A 357 82.30 3.41 -99.39
CA GLU A 357 81.27 4.12 -100.15
C GLU A 357 81.02 5.54 -99.62
N ASN A 358 81.08 5.77 -98.31
CA ASN A 358 80.91 7.11 -97.75
C ASN A 358 82.13 8.01 -98.00
N ARG A 359 83.33 7.42 -97.98
CA ARG A 359 84.57 8.13 -98.34
C ARG A 359 84.56 8.59 -99.80
N ARG A 360 83.91 7.83 -100.68
CA ARG A 360 83.65 8.23 -102.08
C ARG A 360 82.58 9.31 -102.21
N LEU A 361 81.52 9.28 -101.39
CA LEU A 361 80.46 10.30 -101.41
C LEU A 361 80.97 11.68 -100.95
N GLU A 362 81.82 11.75 -99.93
CA GLU A 362 82.47 13.02 -99.54
C GLU A 362 83.36 13.59 -100.64
N GLN A 363 84.08 12.73 -101.38
CA GLN A 363 84.90 13.15 -102.52
C GLN A 363 84.05 13.70 -103.68
N VAL A 364 82.91 13.07 -103.98
CA VAL A 364 81.99 13.53 -105.04
C VAL A 364 81.31 14.85 -104.64
N GLY A 365 80.97 15.03 -103.36
CA GLY A 365 80.42 16.30 -102.85
C GLY A 365 81.37 17.48 -103.08
N ALA A 366 82.66 17.30 -102.74
CA ALA A 366 83.68 18.33 -102.96
C ALA A 366 83.93 18.64 -104.45
N GLU A 367 83.73 17.67 -105.34
CA GLU A 367 83.88 17.86 -106.79
C GLU A 367 82.69 18.63 -107.40
N MET A 368 81.48 18.43 -106.89
CA MET A 368 80.28 19.17 -107.30
C MET A 368 80.37 20.67 -106.97
N ASP A 369 80.90 21.02 -105.79
CA ASP A 369 81.05 22.42 -105.38
C ASP A 369 82.04 23.18 -106.28
N ARG A 370 83.14 22.55 -106.68
CA ARG A 370 84.12 23.15 -107.63
C ARG A 370 83.52 23.45 -109.00
N LEU A 371 82.61 22.61 -109.50
CA LEU A 371 81.96 22.82 -110.79
C LEU A 371 80.91 23.95 -110.72
N ARG A 372 80.28 24.14 -109.56
CA ARG A 372 79.31 25.22 -109.33
C ARG A 372 79.98 26.61 -109.38
N ASP A 373 81.13 26.77 -108.74
CA ASP A 373 81.89 28.03 -108.73
C ASP A 373 82.35 28.44 -110.14
N LYS A 374 82.81 27.47 -110.95
CA LYS A 374 83.20 27.73 -112.35
C LYS A 374 82.04 28.25 -113.18
N ARG A 375 80.84 27.73 -112.98
CA ARG A 375 79.64 28.18 -113.70
C ARG A 375 79.31 29.63 -113.38
N GLU A 376 79.39 30.03 -112.12
CA GLU A 376 79.02 31.39 -111.69
C GLU A 376 79.90 32.46 -112.34
N VAL A 377 81.21 32.20 -112.45
CA VAL A 377 82.20 33.11 -113.08
C VAL A 377 81.89 33.34 -114.57
N VAL A 378 81.50 32.29 -115.29
CA VAL A 378 81.18 32.39 -116.73
C VAL A 378 79.90 33.20 -116.95
N THR A 379 78.88 33.02 -116.13
CA THR A 379 77.63 33.82 -116.20
C THR A 379 77.87 35.31 -115.94
N LYS A 380 78.75 35.68 -114.98
CA LYS A 380 79.07 37.10 -114.73
C LYS A 380 79.74 37.75 -115.93
N ARG A 381 80.68 37.05 -116.61
CA ARG A 381 81.35 37.57 -117.82
C ARG A 381 80.40 37.74 -119.00
N ALA A 382 79.45 36.84 -119.18
CA ALA A 382 78.43 36.96 -120.23
C ALA A 382 77.53 38.20 -120.03
N ALA A 383 77.11 38.47 -118.79
CA ALA A 383 76.28 39.64 -118.47
C ALA A 383 77.00 40.98 -118.73
N THR A 384 78.31 41.06 -118.47
CA THR A 384 79.09 42.26 -118.79
C THR A 384 79.19 42.48 -120.31
N PHE A 385 79.36 41.40 -121.07
CA PHE A 385 79.45 41.45 -122.53
C PHE A 385 78.14 41.94 -123.17
N GLU A 386 76.98 41.41 -122.76
CA GLU A 386 75.67 41.87 -123.24
C GLU A 386 75.41 43.35 -122.94
N ARG A 387 75.86 43.83 -121.76
CA ARG A 387 75.72 45.25 -121.38
C ARG A 387 76.50 46.19 -122.31
N HIS A 388 77.72 45.84 -122.69
CA HIS A 388 78.50 46.65 -123.64
C HIS A 388 77.89 46.62 -125.04
N LEU A 389 77.38 45.47 -125.48
CA LEU A 389 76.68 45.31 -126.76
C LEU A 389 75.47 46.24 -126.89
N GLY A 390 74.64 46.31 -125.84
CA GLY A 390 73.45 47.16 -125.81
C GLY A 390 73.72 48.67 -125.82
N SER A 391 74.96 49.10 -125.52
CA SER A 391 75.36 50.52 -125.56
C SER A 391 75.82 50.99 -126.93
N TRP A 392 76.19 50.08 -127.83
CA TRP A 392 76.77 50.43 -129.13
C TRP A 392 75.74 50.49 -130.25
N GLU A 393 74.78 49.57 -130.29
CA GLU A 393 73.67 49.61 -131.25
C GLU A 393 72.38 49.07 -130.61
N LYS A 394 71.32 49.89 -130.58
CA LYS A 394 70.02 49.48 -130.02
C LYS A 394 69.42 48.37 -130.87
N GLY A 395 69.44 47.14 -130.35
CA GLY A 395 68.80 45.97 -130.96
C GLY A 395 69.76 44.86 -131.41
N ALA A 396 71.07 45.01 -131.24
CA ALA A 396 72.02 43.94 -131.53
C ALA A 396 72.01 42.88 -130.42
N VAL A 397 71.94 41.60 -130.82
CA VAL A 397 72.00 40.44 -129.90
C VAL A 397 72.95 39.41 -130.51
N VAL A 398 73.95 38.98 -129.75
CA VAL A 398 74.94 37.97 -130.15
C VAL A 398 74.66 36.69 -129.36
N LYS A 399 74.15 35.64 -130.02
CA LYS A 399 73.84 34.35 -129.38
C LYS A 399 74.73 33.21 -129.85
N ALA A 400 75.34 33.32 -131.03
CA ALA A 400 76.26 32.34 -131.58
C ALA A 400 77.67 32.91 -131.76
N GLU A 401 78.68 32.04 -131.79
CA GLU A 401 80.08 32.41 -132.03
C GLU A 401 80.26 33.15 -133.37
N ASP A 402 79.50 32.74 -134.39
CA ASP A 402 79.51 33.37 -135.71
C ASP A 402 78.99 34.82 -135.66
N ASP A 403 77.99 35.12 -134.81
CA ASP A 403 77.45 36.48 -134.63
C ASP A 403 78.51 37.41 -134.02
N PHE A 404 79.34 36.89 -133.10
CA PHE A 404 80.42 37.64 -132.47
C PHE A 404 81.53 37.97 -133.48
N LEU A 405 81.90 37.01 -134.33
CA LEU A 405 82.92 37.20 -135.36
C LEU A 405 82.47 38.16 -136.47
N ALA A 406 81.19 38.12 -136.86
CA ALA A 406 80.61 39.06 -137.82
C ALA A 406 80.58 40.50 -137.25
N MET A 407 80.16 40.66 -135.99
CA MET A 407 80.16 41.95 -135.31
C MET A 407 81.56 42.54 -135.17
N ARG A 408 82.56 41.70 -134.87
CA ARG A 408 83.96 42.13 -134.81
C ARG A 408 84.48 42.65 -136.16
N ARG A 409 84.11 42.00 -137.28
CA ARG A 409 84.46 42.49 -138.63
C ARG A 409 83.76 43.81 -138.98
N GLN A 410 82.52 44.02 -138.52
CA GLN A 410 81.84 45.31 -138.66
C GLN A 410 82.52 46.41 -137.83
N LEU A 411 82.87 46.13 -136.56
CA LEU A 411 83.66 47.02 -135.70
C LEU A 411 84.95 47.46 -136.39
N ASP A 412 85.73 46.50 -136.88
CA ASP A 412 87.03 46.76 -137.52
C ASP A 412 86.87 47.61 -138.81
N SER A 413 85.74 47.51 -139.52
CA SER A 413 85.45 48.31 -140.71
C SER A 413 84.94 49.73 -140.40
N GLN A 414 84.31 49.94 -139.25
CA GLN A 414 83.75 51.23 -138.83
C GLN A 414 84.71 52.03 -137.94
N LEU A 415 85.66 51.37 -137.28
CA LEU A 415 86.70 51.99 -136.45
C LEU A 415 87.43 53.15 -137.15
N PRO A 416 88.00 52.98 -138.35
CA PRO A 416 88.71 54.08 -139.01
C PRO A 416 87.79 55.24 -139.45
N ARG A 417 86.49 54.99 -139.64
CA ARG A 417 85.49 56.05 -139.91
C ARG A 417 85.08 56.81 -138.65
N LEU A 418 85.02 56.13 -137.50
CA LEU A 418 84.70 56.76 -136.22
C LEU A 418 85.91 57.51 -135.65
N GLU A 419 87.13 57.02 -135.87
CA GLU A 419 88.39 57.73 -135.56
C GLU A 419 88.55 59.00 -136.41
N ALA A 420 88.20 58.96 -137.70
CA ALA A 420 88.20 60.15 -138.56
C ALA A 420 87.11 61.18 -138.16
N LYS A 421 85.93 60.73 -137.70
CA LYS A 421 84.89 61.61 -137.14
C LYS A 421 85.27 62.20 -135.79
N LEU A 422 86.07 61.50 -134.98
CA LEU A 422 86.64 62.03 -133.74
C LEU A 422 87.67 63.13 -134.04
N LEU A 423 88.51 62.95 -135.06
CA LEU A 423 89.45 63.97 -135.54
C LEU A 423 88.76 65.21 -136.18
N GLU A 424 87.66 65.03 -136.92
CA GLU A 424 86.86 66.16 -137.45
C GLU A 424 86.03 66.90 -136.37
N LEU A 425 85.68 66.22 -135.26
CA LEU A 425 85.03 66.83 -134.10
C LEU A 425 86.04 67.55 -133.19
N ASP A 426 87.30 67.09 -133.12
CA ASP A 426 88.40 67.76 -132.41
C ASP A 426 88.92 69.02 -133.14
N GLU A 427 88.74 69.16 -134.46
CA GLU A 427 89.07 70.40 -135.21
C GLU A 427 87.96 71.48 -135.19
N LYS A 428 86.78 71.19 -134.63
CA LYS A 428 85.66 72.16 -134.48
C LYS A 428 85.31 72.53 -133.04
N ILE A 429 86.21 72.21 -132.12
CA ILE A 429 86.29 72.74 -130.76
C ILE A 429 87.47 73.72 -130.72
N PRO A 430 87.24 75.02 -130.47
CA PRO A 430 87.97 75.78 -129.46
C PRO A 430 87.43 75.49 -128.05
#